data_AF-A0A157Z590-F1
#
_entry.id   AF-A0A157Z590-F1
#
_cell.length_a   1.000
_cell.length_b   1.000
_cell.length_c   1.000
_cell.angle_alpha   90.00
_cell.angle_beta   90.00
_cell.angle_gamma   90.00
#
_symmetry.space_group_name_H-M   'P 1'
#
loop_
_entity.id
_entity.type
_entity.pdbx_description
1 polymer ?
#
loop_
_entity_poly.entity_id
_entity_poly.type
_entity_poly.pdbx_seq_one_letter_code
_entity_poly.pdbx_strand_id
1 'polypeptide(L)'
;MHRKGFVKINQLAAWINRESEKLGWTDTQTSNKWYKLDNGDFKHYPTGPIEMLGQLFDDAKLIFEDGPANLWRALWGNAVDPSVLWTLCRTRICSDGPWLDDAEWRVAEATSVSPRTFHQTLREFEGELLLALNYREPLTLNHLTEAIALYRLHQTISSLAVSDIDGIGLYRCIQHCLEATGIFHELDDYGGYDLVRSELVNMEMNRLDVDRAYRASIGLAEHEVAHYASASLSWITDDDRWDTLDLDWAPSTSKAPKILAHQT
;
A
#
# COMPACT_ATOMS: atom_id res chain seq x y z
N MET A 1 -8.15 -14.78 6.94
CA MET A 1 -8.21 -15.02 5.48
C MET A 1 -9.67 -15.18 5.07
N HIS A 2 -10.33 -14.09 4.68
CA HIS A 2 -11.70 -14.12 4.17
C HIS A 2 -11.64 -14.21 2.64
N ARG A 3 -12.17 -15.28 2.05
CA ARG A 3 -12.40 -15.39 0.60
C ARG A 3 -13.88 -15.31 0.33
N LYS A 4 -14.26 -14.65 -0.78
CA LYS A 4 -15.64 -14.49 -1.25
C LYS A 4 -16.42 -15.82 -1.09
N GLY A 5 -17.38 -15.82 -0.17
CA GLY A 5 -18.23 -16.98 0.14
C GLY A 5 -18.14 -17.50 1.59
N PHE A 6 -17.10 -17.16 2.36
CA PHE A 6 -16.97 -17.56 3.77
C PHE A 6 -16.89 -16.32 4.67
N VAL A 7 -17.97 -16.07 5.43
CA VAL A 7 -18.12 -14.87 6.28
C VAL A 7 -17.49 -15.07 7.65
N LYS A 8 -17.22 -16.32 8.06
CA LYS A 8 -16.61 -16.66 9.36
C LYS A 8 -15.55 -17.74 9.20
N ILE A 9 -14.48 -17.67 9.99
CA ILE A 9 -13.41 -18.69 10.02
C ILE A 9 -13.96 -20.11 10.20
N ASN A 10 -15.03 -20.28 10.98
CA ASN A 10 -15.68 -21.58 11.19
C ASN A 10 -16.28 -22.16 9.90
N GLN A 11 -16.79 -21.31 9.00
CA GLN A 11 -17.33 -21.73 7.70
C GLN A 11 -16.21 -22.14 6.76
N LEU A 12 -15.11 -21.36 6.74
CA LEU A 12 -13.91 -21.69 5.97
C LEU A 12 -13.29 -22.99 6.47
N ALA A 13 -13.09 -23.14 7.78
CA ALA A 13 -12.57 -24.36 8.39
C ALA A 13 -13.46 -25.58 8.04
N ALA A 14 -14.78 -25.46 8.17
CA ALA A 14 -15.71 -26.53 7.81
C ALA A 14 -15.66 -26.89 6.31
N TRP A 15 -15.46 -25.90 5.43
CA TRP A 15 -15.28 -26.16 4.01
C TRP A 15 -13.93 -26.82 3.71
N ILE A 16 -12.83 -26.31 4.27
CA ILE A 16 -11.49 -26.91 4.13
C ILE A 16 -11.52 -28.37 4.58
N ASN A 17 -12.22 -28.69 5.68
CA ASN A 17 -12.33 -30.07 6.14
C ASN A 17 -13.01 -30.98 5.08
N ARG A 18 -14.09 -30.52 4.44
CA ARG A 18 -14.76 -31.28 3.37
C ARG A 18 -13.87 -31.49 2.15
N GLU A 19 -13.08 -30.49 1.76
CA GLU A 19 -12.13 -30.64 0.66
C GLU A 19 -10.93 -31.51 1.08
N SER A 20 -10.53 -31.45 2.35
CA SER A 20 -9.44 -32.26 2.91
C SER A 20 -9.74 -33.76 2.86
N GLU A 21 -11.00 -34.15 3.08
CA GLU A 21 -11.46 -35.54 2.92
C GLU A 21 -11.29 -36.03 1.47
N LYS A 22 -11.60 -35.19 0.49
CA LYS A 22 -11.42 -35.51 -0.94
C LYS A 22 -9.94 -35.64 -1.33
N LEU A 23 -9.07 -34.89 -0.66
CA LEU A 23 -7.61 -34.95 -0.85
C LEU A 23 -6.93 -36.03 0.00
N GLY A 24 -7.68 -36.78 0.82
CA GLY A 24 -7.15 -37.85 1.66
C GLY A 24 -6.31 -37.38 2.85
N TRP A 25 -6.49 -36.13 3.29
CA TRP A 25 -5.79 -35.61 4.46
C TRP A 25 -6.30 -36.26 5.75
N THR A 26 -5.42 -36.39 6.76
CA THR A 26 -5.83 -36.78 8.11
C THR A 26 -6.68 -35.68 8.75
N ASP A 27 -7.64 -36.08 9.60
CA ASP A 27 -8.63 -35.17 10.19
C ASP A 27 -8.00 -33.85 10.68
N THR A 28 -8.43 -32.75 10.06
CA THR A 28 -7.94 -31.41 10.36
C THR A 28 -8.79 -30.71 11.44
N GLN A 29 -9.99 -31.23 11.78
CA GLN A 29 -10.86 -30.67 12.83
C GLN A 29 -10.27 -30.79 14.22
N THR A 30 -9.81 -31.97 14.60
CA THR A 30 -9.29 -32.25 15.95
C THR A 30 -8.00 -31.48 16.28
N SER A 31 -7.31 -30.97 15.26
CA SER A 31 -6.00 -30.33 15.41
C SER A 31 -6.04 -28.82 15.67
N ASN A 32 -7.21 -28.16 15.59
CA ASN A 32 -7.35 -26.70 15.65
C ASN A 32 -6.37 -25.91 14.75
N LYS A 33 -5.84 -26.55 13.69
CA LYS A 33 -4.80 -25.98 12.81
C LYS A 33 -5.23 -24.66 12.19
N TRP A 34 -6.49 -24.58 11.74
CA TRP A 34 -7.03 -23.41 11.05
C TRP A 34 -7.24 -22.21 11.98
N TYR A 35 -7.63 -22.44 13.25
CA TYR A 35 -7.82 -21.37 14.23
C TYR A 35 -6.52 -20.66 14.61
N LYS A 36 -5.39 -21.38 14.57
CA LYS A 36 -4.07 -20.77 14.81
C LYS A 36 -3.69 -19.79 13.70
N LEU A 37 -4.10 -20.07 12.45
CA LEU A 37 -3.88 -19.15 11.32
C LEU A 37 -4.69 -17.86 11.47
N ASP A 38 -5.89 -17.97 12.03
CA ASP A 38 -6.77 -16.81 12.26
C ASP A 38 -6.24 -15.88 13.37
N ASN A 39 -5.76 -16.48 14.47
CA ASN A 39 -5.25 -15.72 15.61
C ASN A 39 -3.79 -15.25 15.44
N GLY A 40 -3.08 -15.71 14.41
CA GLY A 40 -1.65 -15.40 14.20
C GLY A 40 -0.71 -15.95 15.27
N ASP A 41 -1.19 -16.78 16.21
CA ASP A 41 -0.42 -17.27 17.35
C ASP A 41 0.46 -18.48 16.96
N PHE A 42 1.59 -18.17 16.34
CA PHE A 42 2.58 -19.16 15.90
C PHE A 42 3.92 -18.99 16.60
N LYS A 43 4.38 -20.05 17.27
CA LYS A 43 5.77 -20.14 17.75
C LYS A 43 6.79 -20.27 16.61
N HIS A 44 6.37 -20.83 15.48
CA HIS A 44 7.20 -21.08 14.30
C HIS A 44 6.38 -20.86 13.03
N TYR A 45 7.03 -20.46 11.94
CA TYR A 45 6.38 -20.27 10.65
C TYR A 45 5.53 -21.52 10.29
N PRO A 46 4.24 -21.36 9.94
CA PRO A 46 3.32 -22.48 9.79
C PRO A 46 3.43 -23.13 8.40
N THR A 47 4.60 -23.68 8.07
CA THR A 47 4.89 -24.31 6.76
C THR A 47 3.84 -25.35 6.38
N GLY A 48 3.55 -26.31 7.27
CA GLY A 48 2.60 -27.38 6.99
C GLY A 48 1.18 -26.86 6.67
N PRO A 49 0.56 -26.03 7.52
CA PRO A 49 -0.72 -25.42 7.21
C PRO A 49 -0.75 -24.63 5.89
N ILE A 50 0.31 -23.90 5.55
CA ILE A 50 0.41 -23.14 4.29
C ILE A 50 0.53 -24.07 3.08
N GLU A 51 1.38 -25.10 3.15
CA GLU A 51 1.52 -26.10 2.08
C GLU A 51 0.21 -26.84 1.83
N MET A 52 -0.54 -27.15 2.89
CA MET A 52 -1.88 -27.71 2.79
C MET A 52 -2.80 -26.75 2.05
N LEU A 53 -2.89 -25.49 2.49
CA LEU A 53 -3.69 -24.48 1.77
C LEU A 53 -3.25 -24.29 0.32
N GLY A 54 -1.96 -24.44 0.02
CA GLY A 54 -1.41 -24.39 -1.33
C GLY A 54 -1.94 -25.46 -2.28
N GLN A 55 -2.46 -26.58 -1.78
CA GLN A 55 -3.11 -27.61 -2.60
C GLN A 55 -4.55 -27.24 -2.97
N LEU A 56 -5.17 -26.30 -2.23
CA LEU A 56 -6.52 -25.81 -2.47
C LEU A 56 -6.53 -24.46 -3.19
N PHE A 57 -5.49 -23.66 -2.96
CA PHE A 57 -5.34 -22.31 -3.47
C PHE A 57 -3.89 -22.05 -3.87
N ASP A 58 -3.63 -21.90 -5.16
CA ASP A 58 -2.28 -21.73 -5.72
C ASP A 58 -1.53 -20.50 -5.15
N ASP A 59 -2.26 -19.51 -4.67
CA ASP A 59 -1.82 -18.25 -4.11
C ASP A 59 -1.82 -18.20 -2.57
N ALA A 60 -2.11 -19.31 -1.87
CA ALA A 60 -2.18 -19.34 -0.40
C ALA A 60 -0.90 -18.85 0.27
N LYS A 61 0.25 -19.32 -0.21
CA LYS A 61 1.55 -18.91 0.31
C LYS A 61 1.80 -17.42 0.08
N LEU A 62 1.51 -16.94 -1.12
CA LEU A 62 1.68 -15.53 -1.49
C LEU A 62 0.83 -14.62 -0.59
N ILE A 63 -0.45 -14.94 -0.41
CA ILE A 63 -1.34 -14.16 0.46
C ILE A 63 -0.89 -14.20 1.93
N PHE A 64 -0.35 -15.33 2.40
CA PHE A 64 0.14 -15.42 3.77
C PHE A 64 1.40 -14.58 4.01
N GLU A 65 2.34 -14.60 3.07
CA GLU A 65 3.63 -13.91 3.21
C GLU A 65 3.53 -12.42 2.86
N ASP A 66 2.90 -12.11 1.73
CA ASP A 66 2.89 -10.77 1.15
C ASP A 66 1.57 -10.04 1.38
N GLY A 67 0.48 -10.73 1.72
CA GLY A 67 -0.85 -10.15 1.87
C GLY A 67 -1.53 -9.83 0.53
N PRO A 68 -2.83 -9.46 0.55
CA PRO A 68 -3.51 -8.93 -0.62
C PRO A 68 -2.74 -7.75 -1.22
N ALA A 69 -2.55 -7.78 -2.54
CA ALA A 69 -1.80 -6.77 -3.29
C ALA A 69 -0.41 -6.43 -2.69
N ASN A 70 0.26 -7.40 -2.05
CA ASN A 70 1.55 -7.22 -1.37
C ASN A 70 1.54 -6.26 -0.16
N LEU A 71 0.37 -5.98 0.41
CA LEU A 71 0.25 -4.99 1.49
C LEU A 71 1.06 -5.34 2.75
N TRP A 72 1.24 -6.63 3.08
CA TRP A 72 1.95 -7.06 4.29
C TRP A 72 3.44 -6.87 4.07
N ARG A 73 3.89 -7.14 2.85
CA ARG A 73 5.24 -6.83 2.41
C ARG A 73 5.50 -5.33 2.44
N ALA A 74 4.54 -4.50 2.04
CA ALA A 74 4.66 -3.05 2.15
C ALA A 74 4.73 -2.57 3.61
N LEU A 75 3.96 -3.15 4.53
CA LEU A 75 3.95 -2.77 5.95
C LEU A 75 5.18 -3.26 6.72
N TRP A 76 5.51 -4.55 6.59
CA TRP A 76 6.47 -5.23 7.45
C TRP A 76 7.70 -5.78 6.73
N GLY A 77 7.74 -5.72 5.40
CA GLY A 77 8.93 -6.08 4.63
C GLY A 77 10.14 -5.22 5.00
N ASN A 78 11.35 -5.75 4.78
CA ASN A 78 12.59 -5.04 5.09
C ASN A 78 12.78 -3.80 4.19
N ALA A 79 12.60 -2.61 4.75
CA ALA A 79 12.72 -1.34 4.03
C ALA A 79 14.17 -0.97 3.63
N VAL A 80 15.17 -1.67 4.17
CA VAL A 80 16.59 -1.47 3.82
C VAL A 80 16.97 -2.25 2.56
N ASP A 81 16.25 -3.34 2.26
CA ASP A 81 16.47 -4.10 1.05
C ASP A 81 15.63 -3.52 -0.10
N PRO A 82 16.26 -2.89 -1.11
CA PRO A 82 15.52 -2.29 -2.22
C PRO A 82 14.72 -3.33 -3.01
N SER A 83 15.13 -4.61 -3.04
CA SER A 83 14.39 -5.66 -3.75
C SER A 83 13.02 -5.97 -3.13
N VAL A 84 12.78 -5.53 -1.89
CA VAL A 84 11.55 -5.79 -1.15
C VAL A 84 10.48 -4.73 -1.42
N LEU A 85 10.79 -3.44 -1.24
CA LEU A 85 9.80 -2.37 -1.37
C LEU A 85 9.81 -1.69 -2.75
N TRP A 86 10.97 -1.58 -3.40
CA TRP A 86 11.04 -0.87 -4.69
C TRP A 86 10.29 -1.62 -5.80
N THR A 87 10.24 -2.95 -5.71
CA THR A 87 9.50 -3.79 -6.65
C THR A 87 7.99 -3.58 -6.57
N LEU A 88 7.48 -3.09 -5.42
CA LEU A 88 6.07 -2.77 -5.18
C LEU A 88 5.65 -1.42 -5.78
N CYS A 89 6.61 -0.56 -6.14
CA CYS A 89 6.35 0.77 -6.69
C CYS A 89 6.08 0.64 -8.20
N ARG A 90 4.85 0.29 -8.59
CA ARG A 90 4.49 -0.01 -9.98
C ARG A 90 4.59 1.23 -10.89
N THR A 91 4.37 2.41 -10.32
CA THR A 91 4.58 3.71 -11.00
C THR A 91 6.03 3.89 -11.45
N ARG A 92 7.00 3.12 -10.94
CA ARG A 92 8.37 3.14 -11.47
C ARG A 92 8.44 2.71 -12.95
N ILE A 93 7.44 2.00 -13.46
CA ILE A 93 7.40 1.51 -14.84
C ILE A 93 6.41 2.30 -15.69
N CYS A 94 5.17 2.44 -15.24
CA CYS A 94 4.11 3.13 -15.97
C CYS A 94 3.14 3.81 -15.00
N SER A 95 2.55 4.93 -15.40
CA SER A 95 1.58 5.66 -14.56
C SER A 95 0.41 4.77 -14.16
N ASP A 96 -0.09 3.93 -15.07
CA ASP A 96 -1.23 3.05 -14.82
C ASP A 96 -0.91 1.86 -13.88
N GLY A 97 0.34 1.72 -13.42
CA GLY A 97 0.83 0.56 -12.69
C GLY A 97 -0.07 0.08 -11.54
N PRO A 98 -0.50 0.97 -10.62
CA PRO A 98 -1.42 0.61 -9.54
C PRO A 98 -2.80 0.08 -9.99
N TRP A 99 -3.26 0.43 -11.19
CA TRP A 99 -4.54 -0.05 -11.71
C TRP A 99 -4.46 -1.41 -12.38
N LEU A 100 -3.28 -1.80 -12.87
CA LEU A 100 -3.09 -3.08 -13.55
C LEU A 100 -3.30 -4.24 -12.58
N ASP A 101 -3.96 -5.30 -13.06
CA ASP A 101 -3.98 -6.57 -12.32
C ASP A 101 -2.60 -7.25 -12.36
N ASP A 102 -2.44 -8.36 -11.65
CA ASP A 102 -1.13 -9.05 -11.59
C ASP A 102 -0.69 -9.66 -12.93
N ALA A 103 -1.62 -10.00 -13.81
CA ALA A 103 -1.28 -10.54 -15.13
C ALA A 103 -0.82 -9.42 -16.07
N GLU A 104 -1.55 -8.31 -16.10
CA GLU A 104 -1.21 -7.11 -16.86
C GLU A 104 0.09 -6.50 -16.37
N TRP A 105 0.28 -6.43 -15.04
CA TRP A 105 1.51 -5.91 -14.43
C TRP A 105 2.74 -6.71 -14.84
N ARG A 106 2.66 -8.06 -14.88
CA ARG A 106 3.79 -8.89 -15.33
C ARG A 106 4.19 -8.60 -16.78
N VAL A 107 3.21 -8.29 -17.64
CA VAL A 107 3.49 -7.90 -19.03
C VAL A 107 4.14 -6.53 -19.09
N ALA A 108 3.62 -5.55 -18.35
CA ALA A 108 4.19 -4.21 -18.29
C ALA A 108 5.63 -4.22 -17.73
N GLU A 109 5.87 -4.99 -16.67
CA GLU A 109 7.19 -5.14 -16.05
C GLU A 109 8.19 -5.80 -17.00
N ALA A 110 7.79 -6.85 -17.71
CA ALA A 110 8.67 -7.58 -18.64
C ALA A 110 9.01 -6.77 -19.91
N THR A 111 8.16 -5.82 -20.31
CA THR A 111 8.34 -5.02 -21.52
C THR A 111 9.00 -3.67 -21.27
N SER A 112 9.20 -3.29 -20.01
CA SER A 112 9.80 -2.01 -19.65
C SER A 112 11.30 -1.96 -19.96
N VAL A 113 11.71 -0.89 -20.65
CA VAL A 113 13.11 -0.68 -21.07
C VAL A 113 13.82 0.36 -20.20
N SER A 114 13.08 1.24 -19.51
CA SER A 114 13.66 2.31 -18.69
C SER A 114 12.74 2.67 -17.52
N PRO A 115 13.01 2.12 -16.32
CA PRO A 115 12.29 2.52 -15.11
C PRO A 115 12.56 3.99 -14.74
N ARG A 116 11.56 4.66 -14.19
CA ARG A 116 11.66 5.98 -13.57
C ARG A 116 12.63 5.92 -12.38
N THR A 117 13.30 7.03 -12.11
CA THR A 117 14.06 7.23 -10.88
C THR A 117 13.13 7.25 -9.65
N PHE A 118 13.69 7.13 -8.45
CA PHE A 118 12.92 7.22 -7.21
C PHE A 118 12.14 8.54 -7.11
N HIS A 119 12.82 9.68 -7.33
CA HIS A 119 12.19 11.00 -7.28
C HIS A 119 11.07 11.17 -8.31
N GLN A 120 11.29 10.72 -9.55
CA GLN A 120 10.24 10.75 -10.58
C GLN A 120 9.05 9.86 -10.19
N THR A 121 9.30 8.67 -9.65
CA THR A 121 8.24 7.75 -9.24
C THR A 121 7.38 8.35 -8.13
N LEU A 122 7.99 9.01 -7.14
CA LEU A 122 7.26 9.68 -6.07
C LEU A 122 6.33 10.78 -6.60
N ARG A 123 6.86 11.65 -7.46
CA ARG A 123 6.09 12.76 -8.03
C ARG A 123 4.96 12.28 -8.93
N GLU A 124 5.26 11.33 -9.83
CA GLU A 124 4.26 10.75 -10.73
C GLU A 124 3.18 10.02 -9.92
N PHE A 125 3.54 9.22 -8.91
CA PHE A 125 2.56 8.52 -8.08
C PHE A 125 1.63 9.49 -7.34
N GLU A 126 2.18 10.51 -6.67
CA GLU A 126 1.36 11.51 -5.97
C GLU A 126 0.44 12.27 -6.94
N GLY A 127 0.98 12.68 -8.10
CA GLY A 127 0.19 13.34 -9.13
C GLY A 127 -0.95 12.46 -9.66
N GLU A 128 -0.67 11.21 -10.01
CA GLU A 128 -1.67 10.32 -10.63
C GLU A 128 -2.76 9.97 -9.61
N LEU A 129 -2.40 9.81 -8.34
CA LEU A 129 -3.35 9.63 -7.25
C LEU A 129 -4.26 10.86 -7.08
N LEU A 130 -3.69 12.07 -7.06
CA LEU A 130 -4.50 13.30 -6.99
C LEU A 130 -5.39 13.48 -8.23
N LEU A 131 -4.90 13.07 -9.42
CA LEU A 131 -5.68 13.08 -10.65
C LEU A 131 -6.88 12.15 -10.55
N ALA A 132 -6.63 10.93 -10.06
CA ALA A 132 -7.66 9.92 -9.82
C ALA A 132 -8.73 10.44 -8.87
N LEU A 133 -8.34 11.08 -7.76
CA LEU A 133 -9.28 11.68 -6.81
C LEU A 133 -10.12 12.79 -7.45
N ASN A 134 -9.50 13.67 -8.24
CA ASN A 134 -10.19 14.76 -8.92
C ASN A 134 -11.24 14.24 -9.95
N TYR A 135 -10.92 13.16 -10.66
CA TYR A 135 -11.85 12.50 -11.59
C TYR A 135 -12.76 11.45 -10.95
N ARG A 136 -12.62 11.22 -9.64
CA ARG A 136 -13.37 10.21 -8.86
C ARG A 136 -13.15 8.78 -9.37
N GLU A 137 -11.95 8.51 -9.86
CA GLU A 137 -11.53 7.15 -10.21
C GLU A 137 -11.32 6.33 -8.93
N PRO A 138 -11.65 5.02 -8.95
CA PRO A 138 -11.49 4.17 -7.79
C PRO A 138 -10.02 3.86 -7.52
N LEU A 139 -9.59 4.03 -6.26
CA LEU A 139 -8.28 3.57 -5.80
C LEU A 139 -8.33 2.06 -5.46
N THR A 140 -7.22 1.37 -5.74
CA THR A 140 -7.04 -0.08 -5.56
C THR A 140 -6.04 -0.36 -4.42
N LEU A 141 -6.03 -1.57 -3.85
CA LEU A 141 -5.03 -1.92 -2.83
C LEU A 141 -3.58 -1.75 -3.31
N ASN A 142 -3.32 -1.86 -4.61
CA ASN A 142 -1.99 -1.56 -5.15
C ASN A 142 -1.60 -0.09 -4.93
N HIS A 143 -2.54 0.86 -4.97
CA HIS A 143 -2.26 2.26 -4.63
C HIS A 143 -1.83 2.39 -3.17
N LEU A 144 -2.55 1.73 -2.25
CA LEU A 144 -2.19 1.74 -0.83
C LEU A 144 -0.82 1.09 -0.60
N THR A 145 -0.59 -0.10 -1.18
CA THR A 145 0.70 -0.81 -1.12
C THR A 145 1.84 0.07 -1.60
N GLU A 146 1.68 0.72 -2.76
CA GLU A 146 2.70 1.58 -3.33
C GLU A 146 2.94 2.84 -2.49
N ALA A 147 1.88 3.50 -1.99
CA ALA A 147 2.00 4.65 -1.10
C ALA A 147 2.82 4.30 0.16
N ILE A 148 2.54 3.15 0.78
CA ILE A 148 3.27 2.67 1.96
C ILE A 148 4.72 2.34 1.61
N ALA A 149 4.95 1.64 0.50
CA ALA A 149 6.29 1.27 0.06
C ALA A 149 7.16 2.52 -0.20
N LEU A 150 6.63 3.50 -0.94
CA LEU A 150 7.30 4.77 -1.24
C LEU A 150 7.57 5.58 0.03
N TYR A 151 6.59 5.66 0.93
CA TYR A 151 6.74 6.35 2.22
C TYR A 151 7.87 5.74 3.07
N ARG A 152 7.91 4.41 3.20
CA ARG A 152 8.97 3.72 3.97
C ARG A 152 10.34 3.80 3.28
N LEU A 153 10.38 3.70 1.96
CA LEU A 153 11.63 3.91 1.20
C LEU A 153 12.16 5.34 1.36
N HIS A 154 11.28 6.34 1.34
CA HIS A 154 11.65 7.74 1.56
C HIS A 154 12.23 7.94 2.96
N GLN A 155 11.65 7.34 4.00
CA GLN A 155 12.23 7.36 5.34
C GLN A 155 13.64 6.74 5.38
N THR A 156 13.82 5.55 4.78
CA THR A 156 15.12 4.88 4.71
C THR A 156 16.15 5.76 3.99
N ILE A 157 15.80 6.30 2.82
CA ILE A 157 16.72 7.14 2.02
C ILE A 157 17.06 8.43 2.77
N SER A 158 16.06 9.09 3.37
CA SER A 158 16.24 10.33 4.13
C SER A 158 17.10 10.13 5.37
N SER A 159 17.15 8.92 5.93
CA SER A 159 18.07 8.59 7.03
C SER A 159 19.54 8.48 6.60
N LEU A 160 19.79 8.25 5.30
CA LEU A 160 21.12 8.03 4.74
C LEU A 160 21.66 9.24 3.98
N ALA A 161 20.79 10.05 3.39
CA ALA A 161 21.16 11.20 2.59
C ALA A 161 20.14 12.33 2.73
N VAL A 162 20.62 13.57 2.64
CA VAL A 162 19.74 14.74 2.54
C VAL A 162 18.97 14.65 1.22
N SER A 163 17.65 14.58 1.31
CA SER A 163 16.74 14.62 0.16
C SER A 163 15.99 15.95 0.15
N ASP A 164 15.76 16.49 -1.05
CA ASP A 164 14.92 17.64 -1.33
C ASP A 164 13.41 17.31 -1.30
N ILE A 165 13.07 16.03 -1.11
CA ILE A 165 11.68 15.56 -1.08
C ILE A 165 11.15 15.66 0.35
N ASP A 166 10.09 16.45 0.54
CA ASP A 166 9.48 16.71 1.85
C ASP A 166 8.90 15.45 2.54
N GLY A 167 8.49 14.44 1.76
CA GLY A 167 7.83 13.23 2.24
C GLY A 167 6.43 13.47 2.82
N ILE A 168 5.90 14.69 2.72
CA ILE A 168 4.55 15.09 3.16
C ILE A 168 3.52 14.46 2.23
N GLY A 169 3.73 14.60 0.92
CA GLY A 169 2.84 14.05 -0.10
C GLY A 169 2.65 12.54 0.01
N LEU A 170 3.68 11.82 0.46
CA LEU A 170 3.63 10.36 0.60
C LEU A 170 2.70 9.91 1.72
N TYR A 171 2.79 10.54 2.89
CA TYR A 171 1.88 10.20 3.98
C TYR A 171 0.44 10.57 3.65
N ARG A 172 0.26 11.67 2.90
CA ARG A 172 -1.07 12.05 2.39
C ARG A 172 -1.63 11.05 1.39
N CYS A 173 -0.83 10.52 0.48
CA CYS A 173 -1.27 9.46 -0.43
C CYS A 173 -1.79 8.24 0.34
N ILE A 174 -1.13 7.87 1.45
CA ILE A 174 -1.61 6.82 2.35
C ILE A 174 -2.99 7.18 2.93
N GLN A 175 -3.15 8.40 3.46
CA GLN A 175 -4.43 8.84 4.03
C GLN A 175 -5.56 8.88 2.99
N HIS A 176 -5.29 9.39 1.80
CA HIS A 176 -6.24 9.36 0.67
C HIS A 176 -6.66 7.93 0.33
N CYS A 177 -5.72 6.98 0.31
CA CYS A 177 -6.05 5.57 0.13
C CYS A 177 -6.91 5.02 1.28
N LEU A 178 -6.62 5.36 2.54
CA LEU A 178 -7.40 4.90 3.69
C LEU A 178 -8.81 5.51 3.79
N GLU A 179 -9.02 6.69 3.20
CA GLU A 179 -10.34 7.34 3.09
C GLU A 179 -11.14 6.86 1.87
N ALA A 180 -10.49 6.22 0.89
CA ALA A 180 -11.17 5.68 -0.27
C ALA A 180 -12.11 4.52 0.09
N THR A 181 -13.39 4.66 -0.25
CA THR A 181 -14.44 3.68 0.10
C THR A 181 -14.14 2.27 -0.41
N GLY A 182 -13.53 2.14 -1.60
CA GLY A 182 -13.14 0.84 -2.15
C GLY A 182 -12.10 0.12 -1.28
N ILE A 183 -11.08 0.85 -0.83
CA ILE A 183 -10.02 0.34 0.05
C ILE A 183 -10.57 -0.02 1.42
N PHE A 184 -11.44 0.82 1.98
CA PHE A 184 -12.12 0.53 3.24
C PHE A 184 -12.84 -0.82 3.17
N HIS A 185 -13.71 -1.01 2.17
CA HIS A 185 -14.45 -2.26 2.02
C HIS A 185 -13.53 -3.46 1.78
N GLU A 186 -12.50 -3.31 0.95
CA GLU A 186 -11.58 -4.41 0.66
C GLU A 186 -10.79 -4.84 1.91
N LEU A 187 -10.35 -3.89 2.74
CA LEU A 187 -9.66 -4.19 4.00
C LEU A 187 -10.59 -4.68 5.12
N ASP A 188 -11.81 -4.13 5.19
CA ASP A 188 -12.83 -4.54 6.15
C ASP A 188 -13.32 -5.97 5.87
N ASP A 189 -13.39 -6.37 4.60
CA ASP A 189 -13.65 -7.76 4.19
C ASP A 189 -12.61 -8.73 4.77
N TYR A 190 -11.37 -8.28 4.97
CA TYR A 190 -10.32 -9.06 5.64
C TYR A 190 -10.32 -8.92 7.17
N GLY A 191 -11.13 -8.03 7.74
CA GLY A 191 -11.08 -7.64 9.15
C GLY A 191 -9.78 -6.89 9.51
N GLY A 192 -9.11 -6.31 8.52
CA GLY A 192 -7.76 -5.75 8.64
C GLY A 192 -7.70 -4.23 8.64
N TYR A 193 -8.79 -3.52 8.35
CA TYR A 193 -8.77 -2.06 8.17
C TYR A 193 -8.22 -1.33 9.42
N ASP A 194 -8.78 -1.59 10.60
CA ASP A 194 -8.35 -0.93 11.83
C ASP A 194 -6.89 -1.26 12.21
N LEU A 195 -6.44 -2.48 11.92
CA LEU A 195 -5.05 -2.91 12.14
C LEU A 195 -4.11 -2.12 11.22
N VAL A 196 -4.38 -2.11 9.91
CA VAL A 196 -3.57 -1.39 8.91
C VAL A 196 -3.55 0.10 9.23
N ARG A 197 -4.71 0.70 9.51
CA ARG A 197 -4.81 2.12 9.88
C ARG A 197 -3.99 2.43 11.14
N SER A 198 -4.13 1.64 12.19
CA SER A 198 -3.41 1.85 13.44
C SER A 198 -1.90 1.74 13.26
N GLU A 199 -1.44 0.75 12.48
CA GLU A 199 -0.03 0.58 12.16
C GLU A 199 0.53 1.82 11.43
N LEU A 200 -0.20 2.33 10.42
CA LEU A 200 0.23 3.48 9.63
C LEU A 200 0.21 4.80 10.43
N VAL A 201 -0.76 4.96 11.34
CA VAL A 201 -0.78 6.09 12.29
C VAL A 201 0.43 6.01 13.23
N ASN A 202 0.72 4.83 13.79
CA ASN A 202 1.88 4.62 14.65
C ASN A 202 3.20 4.88 13.92
N MET A 203 3.32 4.47 12.65
CA MET A 203 4.50 4.75 11.83
C MET A 203 4.72 6.27 11.66
N GLU A 204 3.68 7.04 11.38
CA GLU A 204 3.82 8.50 11.24
C GLU A 204 4.09 9.20 12.56
N MET A 205 3.44 8.77 13.65
CA MET A 205 3.74 9.30 14.98
C MET A 205 5.22 9.09 15.34
N ASN A 206 5.75 7.89 15.07
CA ASN A 206 7.17 7.58 15.30
C ASN A 206 8.09 8.44 14.40
N ARG A 207 7.72 8.64 13.13
CA ARG A 207 8.48 9.51 12.22
C ARG A 207 8.51 10.95 12.74
N LEU A 208 7.37 11.51 13.13
CA LEU A 208 7.26 12.89 13.61
C LEU A 208 7.97 13.12 14.94
N ASP A 209 8.15 12.09 15.76
CA ASP A 209 8.94 12.17 16.99
C ASP A 209 10.45 12.21 16.71
N VAL A 210 10.92 11.36 15.79
CA VAL A 210 12.34 11.21 15.46
C VAL A 210 12.84 12.29 14.49
N ASP A 211 12.09 12.58 13.44
CA ASP A 211 12.45 13.51 12.38
C ASP A 211 11.89 14.92 12.66
N ARG A 212 12.66 15.68 13.46
CA ARG A 212 12.31 17.05 13.84
C ARG A 212 12.28 18.01 12.64
N ALA A 213 13.05 17.74 11.59
CA ALA A 213 13.11 18.60 10.41
C ALA A 213 11.82 18.43 9.59
N TYR A 214 11.38 17.20 9.38
CA TYR A 214 10.09 16.88 8.76
C TYR A 214 8.91 17.42 9.60
N ARG A 215 8.91 17.22 10.92
CA ARG A 215 7.86 17.79 11.77
C ARG A 215 7.80 19.33 11.66
N ALA A 216 8.96 19.98 11.61
CA ALA A 216 9.05 21.43 11.47
C ALA A 216 8.61 21.92 10.08
N SER A 217 8.83 21.16 9.01
CA SER A 217 8.40 21.54 7.65
C SER A 217 6.87 21.53 7.50
N ILE A 218 6.17 20.70 8.27
CA ILE A 218 4.70 20.71 8.36
C ILE A 218 4.20 21.86 9.26
N GLY A 219 5.05 22.34 10.19
CA GLY A 219 4.68 23.37 11.15
C GLY A 219 3.96 22.86 12.39
N LEU A 220 4.14 21.59 12.76
CA LEU A 220 3.44 20.94 13.88
C LEU A 220 4.10 21.21 15.23
N ALA A 221 3.27 21.53 16.23
CA ALA A 221 3.63 21.42 17.64
C ALA A 221 3.53 19.96 18.13
N GLU A 222 4.21 19.65 19.23
CA GLU A 222 4.30 18.28 19.77
C GLU A 222 2.92 17.67 20.11
N HIS A 223 2.01 18.48 20.65
CA HIS A 223 0.65 18.03 21.01
C HIS A 223 -0.26 17.78 19.79
N GLU A 224 0.15 18.21 18.59
CA GLU A 224 -0.62 18.09 17.35
C GLU A 224 -0.25 16.83 16.56
N VAL A 225 0.86 16.17 16.91
CA VAL A 225 1.41 15.00 16.21
C VAL A 225 0.38 13.89 16.05
N ALA A 226 -0.34 13.54 17.12
CA ALA A 226 -1.33 12.46 17.07
C ALA A 226 -2.54 12.83 16.18
N HIS A 227 -2.92 14.12 16.16
CA HIS A 227 -4.02 14.59 15.32
C HIS A 227 -3.63 14.59 13.85
N TYR A 228 -2.44 15.10 13.52
CA TYR A 228 -1.90 15.07 12.15
C TYR A 228 -1.76 13.63 11.64
N ALA A 229 -1.17 12.73 12.42
CA ALA A 229 -1.01 11.33 12.01
C ALA A 229 -2.36 10.66 11.73
N SER A 230 -3.44 11.07 12.40
CA SER A 230 -4.77 10.48 12.20
C SER A 230 -5.61 11.14 11.12
N ALA A 231 -5.26 12.36 10.69
CA ALA A 231 -6.10 13.21 9.84
C ALA A 231 -5.29 14.24 9.01
N SER A 232 -4.17 13.84 8.40
CA SER A 232 -3.23 14.76 7.75
C SER A 232 -3.83 15.56 6.58
N LEU A 233 -4.86 15.04 5.91
CA LEU A 233 -5.54 15.71 4.79
C LEU A 233 -6.24 17.01 5.19
N SER A 234 -6.51 17.22 6.48
CA SER A 234 -7.09 18.48 6.98
C SER A 234 -6.08 19.61 7.18
N TRP A 235 -4.78 19.31 7.11
CA TRP A 235 -3.71 20.26 7.43
C TRP A 235 -3.12 20.95 6.22
N ILE A 236 -3.06 20.25 5.09
CA ILE A 236 -2.52 20.74 3.84
C ILE A 236 -3.57 20.39 2.78
N THR A 237 -3.85 21.27 1.83
CA THR A 237 -4.88 21.01 0.81
C THR A 237 -4.30 20.25 -0.38
N ASP A 238 -5.14 19.63 -1.21
CA ASP A 238 -4.67 18.99 -2.45
C ASP A 238 -4.18 20.02 -3.46
N ASP A 239 -4.77 21.23 -3.48
CA ASP A 239 -4.33 22.34 -4.31
C ASP A 239 -2.89 22.77 -4.00
N ASP A 240 -2.52 22.85 -2.70
CA ASP A 240 -1.14 23.14 -2.28
C ASP A 240 -0.15 22.09 -2.80
N ARG A 241 -0.59 20.83 -2.90
CA ARG A 241 0.24 19.73 -3.40
C ARG A 241 0.41 19.77 -4.91
N TRP A 242 -0.66 20.09 -5.65
CA TRP A 242 -0.59 20.21 -7.11
C TRP A 242 0.48 21.21 -7.56
N ASP A 243 0.56 22.36 -6.90
CA ASP A 243 1.56 23.38 -7.24
C ASP A 243 3.00 22.94 -6.86
N THR A 244 3.15 22.09 -5.84
CA THR A 244 4.46 21.56 -5.40
C THR A 244 5.00 20.46 -6.32
N LEU A 245 4.12 19.72 -6.99
CA LEU A 245 4.51 18.57 -7.81
C LEU A 245 5.25 18.95 -9.10
N ASP A 246 5.12 20.19 -9.59
CA ASP A 246 5.74 20.71 -10.81
C ASP A 246 5.68 19.74 -12.03
N LEU A 247 4.60 18.98 -12.16
CA LEU A 247 4.41 18.09 -13.31
C LEU A 247 3.89 18.91 -14.49
N ASP A 248 4.37 18.62 -15.70
CA ASP A 248 3.95 19.34 -16.91
C ASP A 248 2.47 19.12 -17.24
N TRP A 249 1.93 17.98 -16.82
CA TRP A 249 0.55 17.58 -17.03
C TRP A 249 -0.38 17.91 -15.85
N ALA A 250 0.17 18.31 -14.69
CA ALA A 250 -0.64 18.64 -13.52
C ALA A 250 -1.49 19.90 -13.75
N PRO A 251 -2.75 19.93 -13.29
CA PRO A 251 -3.61 21.09 -13.35
C PRO A 251 -3.13 22.15 -12.33
N SER A 252 -2.07 22.88 -12.64
CA SER A 252 -1.61 23.98 -11.78
C SER A 252 -2.43 25.25 -12.03
N THR A 253 -2.90 25.87 -10.96
CA THR A 253 -3.56 27.18 -11.01
C THR A 253 -2.59 28.32 -11.34
N SER A 254 -1.28 28.07 -11.16
CA SER A 254 -0.20 29.05 -11.40
C SER A 254 0.45 28.95 -12.79
N LYS A 255 0.22 27.85 -13.53
CA LYS A 255 0.69 27.71 -14.92
C LYS A 255 -0.25 28.44 -15.86
N ALA A 256 0.15 29.65 -16.29
CA ALA A 256 -0.54 30.34 -17.39
C ALA A 256 -0.70 29.39 -18.59
N PRO A 257 -1.87 29.36 -19.27
CA PRO A 257 -2.09 28.45 -20.38
C PRO A 257 -1.00 28.69 -21.42
N LYS A 258 -0.21 27.65 -21.72
CA LYS A 258 0.68 27.65 -22.89
C LYS A 258 -0.24 27.81 -24.10
N ILE A 259 -0.35 29.04 -24.60
CA ILE A 259 -0.95 29.31 -25.89
C ILE A 259 -0.16 28.45 -26.88
N LEU A 260 -0.81 27.42 -27.41
CA LEU A 260 -0.33 26.70 -28.57
C LEU A 260 -0.19 27.74 -29.67
N ALA A 261 1.04 28.23 -29.85
CA ALA A 261 1.39 29.01 -31.02
C ALA A 261 1.21 28.06 -32.21
N HIS A 262 0.07 28.23 -32.88
CA HIS A 262 -0.21 27.57 -34.15
C HIS A 262 0.96 27.82 -35.10
N GLN A 263 1.45 26.72 -35.65
CA GLN A 263 2.35 26.68 -36.78
C GLN A 263 1.77 27.56 -37.92
N THR A 264 2.56 28.50 -38.39
CA THR A 264 2.51 29.06 -39.75
C THR A 264 3.77 28.65 -40.48
#